data_AF-A0A821TC75-F1
#
_entry.id   AF-A0A821TC75-F1
#
_cell.length_a   1.000
_cell.length_b   1.000
_cell.length_c   1.000
_cell.angle_alpha   90.00
_cell.angle_beta   90.00
_cell.angle_gamma   90.00
#
_symmetry.space_group_name_H-M   'P 1'
#
loop_
_entity.id
_entity.type
_entity.pdbx_description
1 polymer ?
#
loop_
_entity_poly.entity_id
_entity_poly.type
_entity_poly.pdbx_seq_one_letter_code
_entity_poly.pdbx_strand_id
1 'polypeptide(L)'
;ARQHENEIDSKLMSFSKLCSNYVAHDPNDTSSSASTCTSSSFETMSIEIEKLLERLSDINKRMSDVVPALLGPNSAATHTLQRHNEILQDYRREFERTKANIKNFKKREDLLLNTNINNNTDITQTGLSSRRQDYYLREMNHLTNSHKLMDTNIEIASMVKKDLSDQRKYFLYITSKVNAITNRFPLVNNVLQKIKVKKRKDSLVLGFVITICLIILLLYMFR
;
A
#
# COMPACT_ATOMS: atom_id res chain seq x y z
N ALA A 1 15.94 -19.71 -8.26
CA ALA A 1 15.39 -18.88 -7.17
C ALA A 1 16.50 -18.51 -6.17
N ARG A 2 16.98 -19.43 -5.31
CA ARG A 2 17.99 -19.14 -4.27
C ARG A 2 19.28 -18.44 -4.74
N GLN A 3 19.79 -18.78 -5.92
CA GLN A 3 20.97 -18.09 -6.48
C GLN A 3 20.70 -16.61 -6.79
N HIS A 4 19.52 -16.29 -7.33
CA HIS A 4 19.13 -14.90 -7.61
C HIS A 4 18.78 -14.14 -6.33
N GLU A 5 18.24 -14.82 -5.31
CA GLU A 5 18.04 -14.21 -3.99
C GLU A 5 19.37 -13.79 -3.36
N ASN A 6 20.37 -14.67 -3.38
CA ASN A 6 21.71 -14.34 -2.85
C ASN A 6 22.39 -13.21 -3.63
N GLU A 7 22.19 -13.16 -4.96
CA GLU A 7 22.72 -12.10 -5.81
C GLU A 7 22.02 -10.76 -5.53
N ILE A 8 20.69 -10.76 -5.36
CA ILE A 8 19.91 -9.57 -4.98
C ILE A 8 20.34 -9.07 -3.61
N ASP A 9 20.50 -9.95 -2.62
CA ASP A 9 20.90 -9.58 -1.26
C ASP A 9 22.30 -8.93 -1.24
N SER A 10 23.27 -9.54 -1.93
CA SER A 10 24.62 -8.98 -2.06
C SER A 10 24.62 -7.59 -2.72
N LYS A 11 23.83 -7.41 -3.78
CA LYS A 11 23.72 -6.12 -4.46
C LYS A 11 22.96 -5.08 -3.65
N LEU A 12 21.90 -5.47 -2.95
CA LEU A 12 21.13 -4.58 -2.07
C LEU A 12 21.99 -4.12 -0.88
N MET A 13 22.87 -4.97 -0.33
CA MET A 13 23.87 -4.56 0.65
C MET A 13 24.88 -3.57 0.07
N SER A 14 25.37 -3.78 -1.15
CA SER A 14 26.27 -2.82 -1.81
C SER A 14 25.56 -1.49 -2.10
N PHE A 15 24.27 -1.52 -2.44
CA PHE A 15 23.41 -0.36 -2.66
C PHE A 15 23.16 0.43 -1.39
N SER A 16 22.86 -0.26 -0.29
CA SER A 16 22.73 0.36 1.02
C SER A 16 24.06 0.97 1.48
N LYS A 17 25.21 0.35 1.21
CA LYS A 17 26.53 0.91 1.55
C LYS A 17 26.83 2.17 0.74
N LEU A 18 26.56 2.17 -0.57
CA LEU A 18 26.70 3.36 -1.40
C LEU A 18 25.74 4.48 -0.94
N CYS A 19 24.51 4.13 -0.55
CA CYS A 19 23.57 5.06 0.06
C CYS A 19 24.13 5.69 1.34
N SER A 20 24.62 4.87 2.27
CA SER A 20 25.16 5.36 3.55
C SER A 20 26.40 6.23 3.35
N ASN A 21 27.29 5.86 2.42
CA ASN A 21 28.47 6.67 2.09
C ASN A 21 28.08 8.00 1.44
N TYR A 22 27.04 8.01 0.61
CA TYR A 22 26.51 9.24 0.01
C TYR A 22 25.83 10.14 1.06
N VAL A 23 25.10 9.56 2.02
CA VAL A 23 24.44 10.29 3.12
C VAL A 23 25.46 10.85 4.13
N ALA A 24 26.57 10.15 4.36
CA ALA A 24 27.63 10.56 5.28
C ALA A 24 28.53 11.69 4.72
N HIS A 25 28.39 12.05 3.44
CA HIS A 25 29.14 13.15 2.86
C HIS A 25 28.65 14.48 3.46
N ASP A 26 29.50 15.11 4.26
CA ASP A 26 29.27 16.45 4.81
C ASP A 26 29.30 17.48 3.67
N PRO A 27 28.28 18.34 3.51
CA PRO A 27 28.26 19.38 2.47
C PRO A 27 29.40 20.42 2.58
N ASN A 28 30.20 20.42 3.65
CA ASN A 28 31.33 21.33 3.81
C ASN A 28 32.62 20.91 3.08
N ASP A 29 32.77 19.66 2.66
CA ASP A 29 33.99 19.21 1.98
C ASP A 29 33.88 19.42 0.47
N THR A 30 34.26 20.63 0.03
CA THR A 30 34.16 21.09 -1.36
C THR A 30 35.19 20.38 -2.23
N SER A 31 34.85 19.17 -2.69
CA SER A 31 35.46 18.56 -3.87
C SER A 31 34.35 18.24 -4.87
N SER A 32 33.96 19.29 -5.62
CA SER A 32 32.89 19.33 -6.62
C SER A 32 33.02 18.37 -7.81
N SER A 33 34.02 17.48 -7.79
CA SER A 33 34.26 16.44 -8.80
C SER A 33 33.73 15.06 -8.38
N ALA A 34 33.45 14.83 -7.08
CA ALA A 34 33.02 13.53 -6.57
C ALA A 34 31.50 13.28 -6.68
N SER A 35 30.67 14.34 -6.58
CA SER A 35 29.20 14.23 -6.49
C SER A 35 28.53 13.76 -7.79
N THR A 36 29.13 14.00 -8.95
CA THR A 36 28.54 13.59 -10.24
C THR A 36 28.80 12.10 -10.54
N CYS A 37 29.98 11.58 -10.17
CA CYS A 37 30.34 10.18 -10.35
C CYS A 37 29.56 9.21 -9.44
N THR A 38 29.11 9.68 -8.27
CA THR A 38 28.27 8.86 -7.37
C THR A 38 26.83 8.75 -7.88
N SER A 39 26.28 9.81 -8.49
CA SER A 39 24.92 9.78 -9.05
C SER A 39 24.79 8.84 -10.24
N SER A 40 25.78 8.77 -11.14
CA SER A 40 25.74 7.86 -12.30
C SER A 40 25.92 6.40 -11.90
N SER A 41 26.81 6.14 -10.94
CA SER A 41 27.05 4.80 -10.38
C SER A 41 25.81 4.29 -9.64
N PHE A 42 25.10 5.19 -8.94
CA PHE A 42 23.85 4.90 -8.26
C PHE A 42 22.72 4.51 -9.22
N GLU A 43 22.55 5.28 -10.31
CA GLU A 43 21.53 4.99 -11.32
C GLU A 43 21.79 3.64 -12.01
N THR A 44 23.06 3.37 -12.37
CA THR A 44 23.47 2.11 -12.99
C THR A 44 23.15 0.91 -12.11
N MET A 45 23.44 1.01 -10.80
CA MET A 45 23.17 -0.09 -9.86
C MET A 45 21.68 -0.22 -9.53
N SER A 46 20.92 0.88 -9.56
CA SER A 46 19.46 0.86 -9.46
C SER A 46 18.83 0.06 -10.59
N ILE A 47 19.24 0.34 -11.84
CA ILE A 47 18.77 -0.37 -13.04
C ILE A 47 19.11 -1.87 -12.96
N GLU A 48 20.30 -2.20 -12.46
CA GLU A 48 20.73 -3.58 -12.34
C GLU A 48 19.93 -4.37 -11.28
N ILE A 49 19.62 -3.75 -10.14
CA ILE A 49 18.75 -4.34 -9.12
C ILE A 49 17.33 -4.51 -9.64
N GLU A 50 16.79 -3.52 -10.37
CA GLU A 50 15.47 -3.62 -11.00
C GLU A 50 15.40 -4.80 -11.97
N LYS A 51 16.43 -4.99 -12.81
CA LYS A 51 16.54 -6.12 -13.74
C LYS A 51 16.61 -7.48 -13.02
N LEU A 52 17.32 -7.55 -11.89
CA LEU A 52 17.39 -8.77 -11.09
C LEU A 52 16.06 -9.08 -10.38
N LEU A 53 15.37 -8.06 -9.86
CA LEU A 53 14.03 -8.20 -9.28
C LEU A 53 13.00 -8.65 -10.32
N GLU A 54 13.09 -8.14 -11.56
CA GLU A 54 12.26 -8.56 -12.67
C GLU A 54 12.51 -10.03 -13.04
N ARG A 55 13.79 -10.44 -13.12
CA ARG A 55 14.16 -11.82 -13.40
C ARG A 55 13.70 -12.78 -12.29
N LEU A 56 13.82 -12.40 -11.02
CA LEU A 56 13.29 -13.20 -9.91
C LEU A 56 11.75 -13.28 -9.96
N SER A 57 11.09 -12.19 -10.35
CA SER A 57 9.63 -12.15 -10.53
C SER A 57 9.16 -13.10 -11.64
N ASP A 58 9.86 -13.14 -12.77
CA ASP A 58 9.54 -14.06 -13.87
C ASP A 58 9.76 -15.53 -13.45
N ILE A 59 10.84 -15.82 -12.73
CA ILE A 59 11.11 -17.16 -12.19
C ILE A 59 10.03 -17.58 -11.19
N ASN A 60 9.61 -16.68 -10.28
CA ASN A 60 8.53 -16.96 -9.33
C ASN A 60 7.18 -17.15 -10.03
N LYS A 61 6.89 -16.39 -11.10
CA LYS A 61 5.69 -16.56 -11.92
C LYS A 61 5.68 -17.92 -12.62
N ARG A 62 6.79 -18.30 -13.27
CA ARG A 62 6.95 -19.62 -13.88
C ARG A 62 6.84 -20.76 -12.86
N MET A 63 7.37 -20.55 -11.65
CA MET A 63 7.21 -21.51 -10.55
C MET A 63 5.74 -21.61 -10.11
N SER A 64 5.01 -20.48 -10.12
CA SER A 64 3.58 -20.42 -9.78
C SER A 64 2.69 -21.12 -10.80
N ASP A 65 3.10 -21.17 -12.07
CA ASP A 65 2.36 -21.87 -13.12
C ASP A 65 2.66 -23.38 -13.12
N VAL A 66 3.90 -23.78 -12.83
CA VAL A 66 4.35 -25.18 -12.93
C VAL A 66 4.08 -25.99 -11.65
N VAL A 67 4.25 -25.40 -10.46
CA VAL A 67 4.11 -26.12 -9.18
C VAL A 67 2.69 -26.67 -8.95
N PRO A 68 1.61 -25.90 -9.19
CA PRO A 68 0.24 -26.42 -9.07
C PRO A 68 -0.09 -27.47 -10.14
N ALA A 69 0.51 -27.36 -11.33
CA ALA A 69 0.24 -28.24 -12.47
C ALA A 69 0.94 -29.61 -12.39
N LEU A 70 2.14 -29.69 -11.81
CA LEU A 70 2.92 -30.93 -11.75
C LEU A 70 2.72 -31.75 -10.46
N LEU A 71 2.42 -31.11 -9.32
CA LEU A 71 2.50 -31.76 -8.01
C LEU A 71 1.18 -31.83 -7.23
N GLY A 72 0.07 -31.28 -7.75
CA GLY A 72 -1.16 -31.13 -6.98
C GLY A 72 -0.93 -30.29 -5.70
N PRO A 73 -1.85 -30.29 -4.72
CA PRO A 73 -1.73 -29.52 -3.48
C PRO A 73 -0.69 -30.13 -2.52
N ASN A 74 0.56 -30.28 -2.96
CA ASN A 74 1.68 -30.63 -2.11
C ASN A 74 2.06 -29.41 -1.25
N SER A 75 1.77 -29.50 0.05
CA SER A 75 1.91 -28.44 1.05
C SER A 75 3.33 -27.83 1.14
N ALA A 76 4.38 -28.65 0.96
CA ALA A 76 5.76 -28.17 1.08
C ALA A 76 6.22 -27.31 -0.12
N ALA A 77 5.82 -27.66 -1.35
CA ALA A 77 6.20 -26.94 -2.56
C ALA A 77 5.42 -25.62 -2.69
N THR A 78 4.14 -25.63 -2.33
CA THR A 78 3.29 -24.43 -2.27
C THR A 78 3.76 -23.44 -1.19
N HIS A 79 4.14 -23.92 -0.02
CA HIS A 79 4.72 -23.08 1.04
C HIS A 79 6.08 -22.49 0.64
N THR A 80 6.93 -23.27 -0.05
CA THR A 80 8.22 -22.76 -0.55
C THR A 80 8.03 -21.65 -1.60
N LEU A 81 7.03 -21.81 -2.47
CA LEU A 81 6.66 -20.80 -3.45
C LEU A 81 6.12 -19.53 -2.80
N GLN A 82 5.24 -19.68 -1.82
CA GLN A 82 4.72 -18.55 -1.04
C GLN A 82 5.86 -17.77 -0.39
N ARG A 83 6.82 -18.46 0.24
CA ARG A 83 8.01 -17.85 0.82
C ARG A 83 8.85 -17.09 -0.22
N HIS A 84 9.02 -17.64 -1.43
CA HIS A 84 9.73 -16.95 -2.51
C HIS A 84 9.02 -15.65 -2.95
N ASN A 85 7.69 -15.61 -2.92
CA ASN A 85 6.92 -14.40 -3.21
C ASN A 85 7.04 -13.35 -2.08
N GLU A 86 6.96 -13.77 -0.82
CA GLU A 86 7.15 -12.90 0.34
C GLU A 86 8.54 -12.25 0.33
N ILE A 87 9.59 -13.05 0.10
CA ILE A 87 10.98 -12.57 0.00
C ILE A 87 11.15 -11.57 -1.15
N LEU A 88 10.58 -11.85 -2.32
CA LEU A 88 10.61 -10.93 -3.46
C LEU A 88 9.94 -9.59 -3.13
N GLN A 89 8.81 -9.64 -2.42
CA GLN A 89 8.09 -8.44 -2.00
C GLN A 89 8.91 -7.62 -0.99
N ASP A 90 9.57 -8.28 -0.05
CA ASP A 90 10.44 -7.62 0.92
C ASP A 90 11.66 -6.97 0.24
N TYR A 91 12.29 -7.64 -0.73
CA TYR A 91 13.37 -7.03 -1.52
C TYR A 91 12.91 -5.81 -2.32
N ARG A 92 11.72 -5.85 -2.93
CA ARG A 92 11.14 -4.67 -3.62
C ARG A 92 10.91 -3.52 -2.65
N ARG A 93 10.38 -3.81 -1.45
CA ARG A 93 10.12 -2.80 -0.43
C ARG A 93 11.41 -2.14 0.05
N GLU A 94 12.45 -2.92 0.34
CA GLU A 94 13.74 -2.38 0.78
C GLU A 94 14.45 -1.58 -0.32
N PHE A 95 14.34 -2.02 -1.58
CA PHE A 95 14.87 -1.26 -2.71
C PHE A 95 14.18 0.11 -2.85
N GLU A 96 12.84 0.14 -2.86
CA GLU A 96 12.08 1.39 -2.94
C GLU A 96 12.33 2.32 -1.75
N ARG A 97 12.44 1.76 -0.54
CA ARG A 97 12.80 2.52 0.67
C ARG A 97 14.15 3.21 0.52
N THR A 98 15.14 2.50 0.00
CA THR A 98 16.50 3.02 -0.20
C THR A 98 16.54 4.06 -1.32
N LYS A 99 15.84 3.81 -2.43
CA LYS A 99 15.68 4.73 -3.57
C LYS A 99 14.99 6.04 -3.16
N ALA A 100 13.92 5.95 -2.37
CA ALA A 100 13.21 7.10 -1.84
C ALA A 100 14.09 7.94 -0.90
N ASN A 101 14.88 7.29 -0.06
CA ASN A 101 15.81 7.97 0.84
C ASN A 101 16.83 8.83 0.06
N ILE A 102 17.37 8.28 -1.02
CA ILE A 102 18.35 8.98 -1.87
C ILE A 102 17.72 10.12 -2.65
N LYS A 103 16.51 9.92 -3.18
CA LYS A 103 15.76 11.00 -3.84
C LYS A 103 15.49 12.16 -2.87
N ASN A 104 15.15 11.86 -1.62
CA ASN A 104 14.96 12.89 -0.59
C ASN A 104 16.27 13.61 -0.25
N PHE A 105 17.39 12.88 -0.17
CA PHE A 105 18.70 13.47 0.05
C PHE A 105 19.12 14.38 -1.11
N LYS A 106 18.98 13.92 -2.36
CA LYS A 106 19.27 14.72 -3.56
C LYS A 106 18.41 15.99 -3.62
N LYS A 107 17.11 15.87 -3.32
CA LYS A 107 16.22 17.03 -3.22
C LYS A 107 16.67 18.01 -2.13
N ARG A 108 17.19 17.51 -1.00
CA ARG A 108 17.76 18.35 0.06
C ARG A 108 19.05 19.03 -0.39
N GLU A 109 19.92 18.31 -1.11
CA GLU A 109 21.13 18.86 -1.73
C GLU A 109 20.78 19.96 -2.73
N ASP A 110 19.84 19.73 -3.66
CA ASP A 110 19.41 20.73 -4.64
C ASP A 110 18.87 22.02 -3.98
N LEU A 111 18.12 21.88 -2.88
CA LEU A 111 17.63 23.02 -2.10
C LEU A 111 18.76 23.78 -1.39
N LEU A 112 19.76 23.08 -0.87
CA LEU A 112 20.93 23.67 -0.21
C LEU A 112 21.91 24.30 -1.20
N LEU A 113 22.14 23.67 -2.36
CA LEU A 113 22.99 24.18 -3.43
C LEU A 113 22.39 25.47 -4.02
N ASN A 114 21.07 25.50 -4.23
CA ASN A 114 20.36 26.71 -4.63
C ASN A 114 20.45 27.81 -3.55
N THR A 115 20.54 27.45 -2.27
CA THR A 115 20.75 28.42 -1.18
C THR A 115 22.21 28.93 -1.16
N ASN A 116 23.20 28.09 -1.42
CA ASN A 116 24.62 28.47 -1.44
C ASN A 116 25.01 29.32 -2.66
N ILE A 117 24.43 29.07 -3.84
CA ILE A 117 24.62 29.96 -5.02
C ILE A 117 24.06 31.37 -4.73
N ASN A 118 22.98 31.45 -3.96
CA ASN A 118 22.40 32.72 -3.51
C ASN A 118 23.24 33.44 -2.45
N ASN A 119 24.08 32.74 -1.68
CA ASN A 119 24.95 33.36 -0.67
C ASN A 119 26.32 33.77 -1.23
N ASN A 120 26.80 33.14 -2.31
CA ASN A 120 28.12 33.42 -2.88
C ASN A 120 28.10 34.53 -3.96
N THR A 121 26.91 35.04 -4.31
CA THR A 121 26.75 36.22 -5.18
C THR A 121 26.86 37.55 -4.40
N ASP A 122 27.00 37.50 -3.08
CA ASP A 122 27.04 38.68 -2.18
C ASP A 122 28.42 39.36 -2.04
N ILE A 123 29.50 38.90 -2.71
CA ILE A 123 30.88 39.42 -2.51
C ILE A 123 31.34 40.37 -3.64
N THR A 124 30.42 40.99 -4.40
CA THR A 124 30.80 42.07 -5.36
C THR A 124 30.05 43.39 -5.10
N GLN A 125 30.31 43.94 -3.92
CA GLN A 125 30.53 45.36 -3.60
C GLN A 125 30.07 46.46 -4.61
N THR A 126 28.82 46.50 -5.08
CA THR A 126 28.25 47.72 -5.70
C THR A 126 26.71 47.76 -5.59
N GLY A 127 26.16 48.64 -4.74
CA GLY A 127 24.74 49.00 -4.81
C GLY A 127 23.86 48.66 -3.59
N LEU A 128 24.03 49.41 -2.51
CA LEU A 128 23.12 49.39 -1.34
C LEU A 128 21.65 49.67 -1.68
N SER A 129 21.38 50.35 -2.80
CA SER A 129 20.03 50.60 -3.33
C SER A 129 19.46 49.42 -4.12
N SER A 130 20.30 48.64 -4.83
CA SER A 130 19.87 47.41 -5.50
C SER A 130 19.50 46.34 -4.49
N ARG A 131 20.29 46.19 -3.42
CA ARG A 131 20.06 45.22 -2.34
C ARG A 131 18.65 45.30 -1.71
N ARG A 132 18.13 46.52 -1.52
CA ARG A 132 16.78 46.70 -0.96
C ARG A 132 15.70 46.36 -1.98
N GLN A 133 15.91 46.72 -3.25
CA GLN A 133 15.00 46.39 -4.35
C GLN A 133 14.95 44.89 -4.64
N ASP A 134 16.10 44.21 -4.61
CA ASP A 134 16.22 42.77 -4.82
C ASP A 134 15.59 41.98 -3.66
N TYR A 135 15.69 42.49 -2.43
CA TYR A 135 14.98 41.95 -1.27
C TYR A 135 13.46 42.01 -1.47
N TYR A 136 12.92 43.17 -1.88
CA TYR A 136 11.48 43.31 -2.14
C TYR A 136 11.00 42.46 -3.31
N LEU A 137 11.77 42.36 -4.40
CA LEU A 137 11.47 41.48 -5.53
C LEU A 137 11.41 40.02 -5.09
N ARG A 138 12.35 39.58 -4.24
CA ARG A 138 12.35 38.23 -3.68
C ARG A 138 11.15 38.00 -2.77
N GLU A 139 10.83 38.96 -1.89
CA GLU A 139 9.67 38.88 -1.01
C GLU A 139 8.36 38.82 -1.80
N MET A 140 8.25 39.59 -2.89
CA MET A 140 7.09 39.58 -3.78
C MET A 140 6.96 38.25 -4.55
N ASN A 141 8.08 37.64 -4.95
CA ASN A 141 8.08 36.29 -5.52
C ASN A 141 7.64 35.23 -4.51
N HIS A 142 8.11 35.30 -3.26
CA HIS A 142 7.66 34.41 -2.18
C HIS A 142 6.18 34.58 -1.89
N LEU A 143 5.69 35.82 -1.85
CA LEU A 143 4.28 36.14 -1.64
C LEU A 143 3.42 35.60 -2.78
N THR A 144 3.87 35.77 -4.03
CA THR A 144 3.18 35.25 -5.22
C THR A 144 3.13 33.72 -5.21
N ASN A 145 4.22 33.06 -4.81
CA ASN A 145 4.25 31.61 -4.71
C ASN A 145 3.35 31.11 -3.56
N SER A 146 3.38 31.79 -2.41
CA SER A 146 2.47 31.52 -1.27
C SER A 146 1.01 31.68 -1.67
N HIS A 147 0.68 32.71 -2.45
CA HIS A 147 -0.67 32.93 -2.97
C HIS A 147 -1.11 31.78 -3.88
N LYS A 148 -0.25 31.33 -4.82
CA LYS A 148 -0.55 30.18 -5.67
C LYS A 148 -0.80 28.91 -4.85
N LEU A 149 0.01 28.66 -3.82
CA LEU A 149 -0.20 27.53 -2.91
C LEU A 149 -1.53 27.65 -2.15
N MET A 150 -1.88 28.86 -1.71
CA MET A 150 -3.16 29.12 -1.07
C MET A 150 -4.34 28.83 -2.01
N ASP A 151 -4.25 29.24 -3.28
CA ASP A 151 -5.28 28.96 -4.29
C ASP A 151 -5.44 27.45 -4.50
N THR A 152 -4.33 26.71 -4.60
CA THR A 152 -4.38 25.24 -4.70
C THR A 152 -4.98 24.58 -3.46
N ASN A 153 -4.69 25.11 -2.26
CA ASN A 153 -5.26 24.59 -1.02
C ASN A 153 -6.76 24.85 -0.93
N ILE A 154 -7.23 26.00 -1.41
CA ILE A 154 -8.67 26.32 -1.50
C ILE A 154 -9.36 25.37 -2.48
N GLU A 155 -8.74 25.09 -3.62
CA GLU A 155 -9.27 24.14 -4.60
C GLU A 155 -9.38 22.73 -4.02
N ILE A 156 -8.31 22.23 -3.37
CA ILE A 156 -8.30 20.93 -2.69
C ILE A 156 -9.38 20.88 -1.60
N ALA A 157 -9.49 21.92 -0.77
CA ALA A 157 -10.50 21.98 0.28
C ALA A 157 -11.94 21.96 -0.30
N SER A 158 -12.16 22.65 -1.42
CA SER A 158 -13.45 22.63 -2.13
C SER A 158 -13.78 21.24 -2.68
N MET A 159 -12.80 20.57 -3.28
CA MET A 159 -12.92 19.19 -3.77
C MET A 159 -13.25 18.22 -2.62
N VAL A 160 -12.49 18.27 -1.52
CA VAL A 160 -12.73 17.42 -0.34
C VAL A 160 -14.12 17.68 0.26
N LYS A 161 -14.56 18.94 0.35
CA LYS A 161 -15.91 19.28 0.80
C LYS A 161 -16.97 18.64 -0.08
N LYS A 162 -16.79 18.69 -1.40
CA LYS A 162 -17.71 18.05 -2.35
C LYS A 162 -17.73 16.53 -2.18
N ASP A 163 -16.56 15.89 -2.07
CA ASP A 163 -16.44 14.45 -1.89
C ASP A 163 -17.10 13.99 -0.58
N LEU A 164 -16.88 14.70 0.53
CA LEU A 164 -17.56 14.42 1.80
C LEU A 164 -19.09 14.59 1.69
N SER A 165 -19.55 15.59 0.92
CA SER A 165 -20.98 15.77 0.65
C SER A 165 -21.56 14.60 -0.14
N ASP A 166 -20.83 14.10 -1.15
CA ASP A 166 -21.26 12.96 -1.96
C ASP A 166 -21.21 11.65 -1.15
N GLN A 167 -20.16 11.43 -0.32
CA GLN A 167 -20.08 10.32 0.64
C GLN A 167 -21.26 10.34 1.63
N ARG A 168 -21.66 11.52 2.12
CA ARG A 168 -22.85 11.64 2.97
C ARG A 168 -24.12 11.17 2.26
N LYS A 169 -24.29 11.49 0.97
CA LYS A 169 -25.44 11.01 0.18
C LYS A 169 -25.42 9.49 0.04
N TYR A 170 -24.25 8.90 -0.21
CA TYR A 170 -24.11 7.44 -0.25
C TYR A 170 -24.44 6.79 1.10
N PHE A 171 -23.99 7.37 2.22
CA PHE A 171 -24.33 6.87 3.55
C PHE A 171 -25.83 6.91 3.79
N LEU A 172 -26.50 8.03 3.48
CA LEU A 172 -27.95 8.14 3.60
C LEU A 172 -28.69 7.12 2.72
N TYR A 173 -28.19 6.86 1.51
CA TYR A 173 -28.72 5.82 0.63
C TYR A 173 -28.55 4.43 1.23
N ILE A 174 -27.38 4.10 1.77
CA ILE A 174 -27.11 2.83 2.46
C ILE A 174 -28.02 2.69 3.67
N THR A 175 -28.13 3.73 4.52
CA THR A 175 -29.04 3.73 5.68
C THR A 175 -30.49 3.48 5.23
N SER A 176 -30.93 4.11 4.13
CA SER A 176 -32.27 3.87 3.57
C SER A 176 -32.45 2.41 3.11
N LYS A 177 -31.45 1.83 2.43
CA LYS A 177 -31.47 0.41 2.03
C LYS A 177 -31.45 -0.54 3.22
N VAL A 178 -30.64 -0.26 4.24
CA VAL A 178 -30.59 -1.03 5.48
C VAL A 178 -31.93 -0.96 6.18
N ASN A 179 -32.54 0.22 6.31
CA ASN A 179 -33.89 0.36 6.87
C ASN A 179 -34.93 -0.42 6.05
N ALA A 180 -34.84 -0.41 4.71
CA ALA A 180 -35.72 -1.23 3.87
C ALA A 180 -35.51 -2.74 4.07
N ILE A 181 -34.27 -3.20 4.31
CA ILE A 181 -33.96 -4.59 4.64
C ILE A 181 -34.47 -4.94 6.04
N THR A 182 -34.25 -4.08 7.04
CA THR A 182 -34.77 -4.24 8.41
C THR A 182 -36.29 -4.38 8.41
N ASN A 183 -36.99 -3.60 7.58
CA ASN A 183 -38.45 -3.71 7.42
C ASN A 183 -38.89 -5.02 6.74
N ARG A 184 -38.03 -5.67 5.94
CA ARG A 184 -38.29 -6.98 5.31
C ARG A 184 -37.84 -8.17 6.16
N PHE A 185 -36.95 -7.96 7.13
CA PHE A 185 -36.50 -8.96 8.09
C PHE A 185 -37.65 -9.64 8.88
N PRO A 186 -38.71 -8.94 9.36
CA PRO A 186 -39.85 -9.60 9.99
C PRO A 186 -40.68 -10.45 9.02
N LEU A 187 -40.71 -10.13 7.71
CA LEU A 187 -41.33 -11.01 6.71
C LEU A 187 -40.52 -12.30 6.52
N VAL A 188 -39.18 -12.20 6.47
CA VAL A 188 -38.31 -13.38 6.40
C VAL A 188 -38.46 -14.23 7.66
N ASN A 189 -38.57 -13.62 8.84
CA ASN A 189 -38.82 -14.34 10.09
C ASN A 189 -40.19 -15.06 10.08
N ASN A 190 -41.24 -14.45 9.51
CA ASN A 190 -42.54 -15.09 9.33
C ASN A 190 -42.47 -16.31 8.39
N VAL A 191 -41.72 -16.23 7.29
CA VAL A 191 -41.50 -17.36 6.37
C VAL A 191 -40.68 -18.46 7.04
N LEU A 192 -39.62 -18.10 7.77
CA LEU A 192 -38.78 -19.02 8.52
C LEU A 192 -39.56 -19.72 9.64
N GLN A 193 -40.45 -19.00 10.34
CA GLN A 193 -41.37 -19.58 11.32
C GLN A 193 -42.35 -20.54 10.66
N LYS A 194 -42.98 -20.18 9.53
CA LYS A 194 -43.89 -21.08 8.80
C LYS A 194 -43.21 -22.38 8.37
N ILE A 195 -41.95 -22.32 7.94
CA ILE A 195 -41.14 -23.49 7.61
C ILE A 195 -40.86 -24.35 8.86
N LYS A 196 -40.48 -23.74 9.98
CA LYS A 196 -40.27 -24.46 11.25
C LYS A 196 -41.54 -25.12 11.79
N VAL A 197 -42.70 -24.48 11.65
CA VAL A 197 -43.99 -25.02 12.10
C VAL A 197 -44.39 -26.26 11.30
N LYS A 198 -44.20 -26.26 9.97
CA LYS A 198 -44.48 -27.45 9.14
C LYS A 198 -43.63 -28.65 9.56
N LYS A 199 -42.33 -28.43 9.79
CA LYS A 199 -41.39 -29.48 10.25
C LYS A 199 -41.74 -30.01 11.66
N ARG A 200 -42.28 -29.16 12.55
CA ARG A 200 -42.75 -29.58 13.88
C ARG A 200 -44.02 -30.43 13.81
N LYS A 201 -44.97 -30.13 12.92
CA LYS A 201 -46.21 -30.90 12.77
C LYS A 201 -45.91 -32.34 12.34
N ASP A 202 -45.03 -32.54 11.36
CA ASP A 202 -44.67 -33.88 10.88
C ASP A 202 -43.99 -34.72 11.99
N SER A 203 -43.10 -34.10 12.79
CA SER A 203 -42.45 -34.77 13.92
C SER A 203 -43.41 -35.16 15.04
N LEU A 204 -44.46 -34.36 15.28
CA LEU A 204 -45.45 -34.63 16.32
C LEU A 204 -46.38 -35.78 15.92
N VAL A 205 -46.82 -35.80 14.64
CA VAL A 205 -47.62 -36.90 14.09
C VAL A 205 -46.83 -38.21 14.14
N LEU A 206 -45.55 -38.20 13.72
CA LEU A 206 -44.69 -39.39 13.80
C LEU A 206 -44.55 -39.92 15.23
N GLY A 207 -44.30 -39.04 16.20
CA GLY A 207 -44.19 -39.40 17.61
C GLY A 207 -45.48 -40.03 18.17
N PHE A 208 -46.65 -39.46 17.82
CA PHE A 208 -47.94 -39.98 18.27
C PHE A 208 -48.21 -41.40 17.76
N VAL A 209 -47.91 -41.67 16.48
CA VAL A 209 -48.07 -43.00 15.87
C VAL A 209 -47.19 -44.04 16.57
N ILE A 210 -45.93 -43.70 16.87
CA ILE A 210 -45.00 -44.59 17.58
C ILE A 210 -45.53 -44.92 18.98
N THR A 211 -45.99 -43.92 19.73
CA THR A 211 -46.52 -44.11 21.09
C THR A 211 -47.76 -45.00 21.10
N ILE A 212 -48.71 -44.79 20.16
CA ILE A 212 -49.89 -45.66 20.02
C ILE A 212 -49.47 -47.09 19.70
N CYS A 213 -48.54 -47.27 18.76
CA CYS A 213 -48.08 -48.59 18.35
C CYS A 213 -47.43 -49.34 19.52
N LEU A 214 -46.65 -48.65 20.36
CA LEU A 214 -46.05 -49.23 21.57
C LEU A 214 -47.09 -49.60 22.63
N ILE A 215 -48.13 -48.77 22.84
CA ILE A 215 -49.21 -49.07 23.80
C ILE A 215 -49.98 -50.33 23.38
N ILE A 216 -50.32 -50.45 22.09
CA ILE A 216 -51.03 -51.62 21.56
C ILE A 216 -50.18 -52.88 21.74
N LEU A 217 -48.88 -52.81 21.44
CA LEU A 217 -47.96 -53.93 21.60
C LEU A 217 -47.85 -54.34 23.08
N LEU A 218 -47.73 -53.38 23.99
CA LEU A 218 -47.68 -53.65 25.43
C LEU A 218 -48.98 -54.31 25.92
N LEU A 219 -50.15 -53.82 25.51
CA LEU A 219 -51.44 -54.44 25.83
C LEU A 219 -51.56 -55.87 25.27
N TYR A 220 -51.02 -56.13 24.08
CA TYR A 220 -51.00 -57.46 23.50
C TYR A 220 -50.05 -58.40 24.24
N MET A 221 -48.89 -57.90 24.68
CA MET A 221 -47.92 -58.72 25.40
C MET A 221 -48.35 -59.02 26.84
N PHE A 222 -49.13 -58.13 27.46
CA PHE A 222 -49.64 -58.30 28.83
C PHE A 222 -50.96 -59.08 28.91
N ARG A 223 -51.55 -59.43 27.77
CA ARG A 223 -52.80 -60.19 27.65
C ARG A 223 -52.54 -61.59 27.11
#